data_AF-A0A3B1DY45-F1
#
_entry.id   AF-A0A3B1DY45-F1
#
_cell.length_a   1.000
_cell.length_b   1.000
_cell.length_c   1.000
_cell.angle_alpha   90.00
_cell.angle_beta   90.00
_cell.angle_gamma   90.00
#
_symmetry.space_group_name_H-M   'P 1'
#
loop_
_entity.id
_entity.type
_entity.pdbx_description
1 polymer ?
#
loop_
_entity_poly.entity_id
_entity_poly.type
_entity_poly.pdbx_seq_one_letter_code
_entity_poly.pdbx_strand_id
1 'polypeptide(L)'
;MQTEKFYGFSIQYPDDWEIVKQEEATDDTELTLMIQSPETSFWMLKLFNDSPSPEEVLTTAADAICEEYDNVDVYSVDVEINGEEQPGMDLEFVCFDLLCAASLRAFPVETMTVLVYSQWADQEKEFVQEPLDAITGSLEYHNESS
;
A
#
# COMPACT_ATOMS: atom_id res chain seq x y z
N MET A 1 -14.72 -5.25 -11.61
CA MET A 1 -13.81 -4.22 -11.10
C MET A 1 -14.62 -2.97 -10.79
N GLN A 2 -14.46 -2.45 -9.58
CA GLN A 2 -15.01 -1.19 -9.10
C GLN A 2 -13.96 -0.09 -9.28
N THR A 3 -14.37 1.18 -9.26
CA THR A 3 -13.46 2.33 -9.28
C THR A 3 -13.76 3.24 -8.11
N GLU A 4 -12.75 3.56 -7.31
CA GLU A 4 -12.86 4.51 -6.20
C GLU A 4 -12.04 5.77 -6.52
N LYS A 5 -12.52 6.93 -6.05
CA LYS A 5 -11.81 8.20 -6.15
C LYS A 5 -11.50 8.73 -4.76
N PHE A 6 -10.23 8.97 -4.50
CA PHE A 6 -9.75 9.37 -3.19
C PHE A 6 -8.68 10.44 -3.35
N TYR A 7 -8.98 11.68 -2.93
CA TYR A 7 -7.98 12.76 -2.84
C TYR A 7 -7.14 12.99 -4.11
N GLY A 8 -7.83 13.11 -5.25
CA GLY A 8 -7.18 13.28 -6.54
C GLY A 8 -6.64 11.97 -7.13
N PHE A 9 -6.67 10.86 -6.40
CA PHE A 9 -6.35 9.54 -6.95
C PHE A 9 -7.60 8.83 -7.45
N SER A 10 -7.44 7.99 -8.46
CA SER A 10 -8.39 6.93 -8.80
C SER A 10 -7.71 5.58 -8.74
N ILE A 11 -8.43 4.58 -8.27
CA ILE A 11 -7.97 3.20 -8.21
C ILE A 11 -9.08 2.26 -8.67
N GLN A 12 -8.70 1.10 -9.18
CA GLN A 12 -9.62 0.00 -9.48
C GLN A 12 -9.34 -1.19 -8.57
N TYR A 13 -10.41 -1.85 -8.13
CA TYR A 13 -10.31 -3.01 -7.24
C TYR A 13 -11.42 -4.05 -7.55
N PRO A 14 -11.26 -5.32 -7.13
CA PRO A 14 -12.24 -6.37 -7.42
C PRO A 14 -13.65 -6.07 -6.90
N ASP A 15 -14.66 -6.67 -7.54
CA ASP A 15 -16.08 -6.43 -7.18
C ASP A 15 -16.48 -7.07 -5.84
N ASP A 16 -15.73 -8.07 -5.41
CA ASP A 16 -15.91 -8.81 -4.17
C ASP A 16 -15.04 -8.28 -3.01
N TRP A 17 -14.18 -7.30 -3.27
CA TRP A 17 -13.38 -6.62 -2.24
C TRP A 17 -14.12 -5.38 -1.73
N GLU A 18 -13.88 -5.00 -0.48
CA GLU A 18 -14.58 -3.90 0.20
C GLU A 18 -13.62 -2.82 0.69
N ILE A 19 -14.04 -1.55 0.61
CA ILE A 19 -13.35 -0.45 1.29
C ILE A 19 -13.74 -0.50 2.77
N VAL A 20 -12.76 -0.79 3.63
CA VAL A 20 -12.99 -0.96 5.08
C VAL A 20 -12.52 0.24 5.90
N LYS A 21 -11.71 1.13 5.29
CA LYS A 21 -11.21 2.34 5.93
C LYS A 21 -11.03 3.46 4.92
N GLN A 22 -11.51 4.64 5.27
CA GLN A 22 -11.27 5.89 4.53
C GLN A 22 -11.23 7.02 5.57
N GLU A 23 -10.03 7.49 5.90
CA GLU A 23 -9.81 8.45 6.98
C GLU A 23 -8.96 9.64 6.54
N GLU A 24 -9.27 10.77 7.14
CA GLU A 24 -8.55 12.03 7.05
C GLU A 24 -7.99 12.34 8.44
N ALA A 25 -6.67 12.51 8.58
CA ALA A 25 -6.10 12.90 9.86
C ALA A 25 -6.63 14.27 10.28
N THR A 26 -6.77 14.48 11.58
CA THR A 26 -7.33 15.72 12.17
C THR A 26 -6.62 17.02 11.78
N ASP A 27 -5.40 16.92 11.26
CA ASP A 27 -4.52 18.00 10.82
C ASP A 27 -4.23 17.97 9.31
N ASP A 28 -4.97 17.16 8.54
CA ASP A 28 -4.81 16.95 7.09
C ASP A 28 -3.39 16.54 6.69
N THR A 29 -2.53 16.04 7.58
CA THR A 29 -1.15 15.66 7.20
C THR A 29 -1.09 14.26 6.60
N GLU A 30 -2.00 13.38 7.02
CA GLU A 30 -2.05 11.99 6.59
C GLU A 30 -3.47 11.59 6.17
N LEU A 31 -3.57 10.86 5.06
CA LEU A 31 -4.83 10.34 4.55
C LEU A 31 -4.68 8.85 4.30
N THR A 32 -5.70 8.04 4.60
CA THR A 32 -5.62 6.58 4.46
C THR A 32 -6.86 6.00 3.80
N LEU A 33 -6.66 5.14 2.80
CA LEU A 33 -7.67 4.30 2.17
C LEU A 33 -7.24 2.83 2.29
N MET A 34 -8.13 1.95 2.75
CA MET A 34 -7.87 0.51 2.84
C MET A 34 -8.97 -0.29 2.16
N ILE A 35 -8.56 -1.22 1.31
CA ILE A 35 -9.41 -2.17 0.61
C ILE A 35 -9.03 -3.57 1.11
N GLN A 36 -10.02 -4.37 1.47
CA GLN A 36 -9.84 -5.71 1.99
C GLN A 36 -10.48 -6.75 1.08
N SER A 37 -9.82 -7.89 0.93
CA SER A 37 -10.39 -9.06 0.28
C SER A 37 -11.50 -9.68 1.14
N PRO A 38 -12.32 -10.60 0.58
CA PRO A 38 -13.30 -11.35 1.37
C PRO A 38 -12.70 -12.15 2.55
N GLU A 39 -11.41 -12.46 2.47
CA GLU A 39 -10.68 -13.23 3.48
C GLU A 39 -9.83 -12.27 4.34
N THR A 40 -8.50 -12.39 4.30
CA THR A 40 -7.61 -11.62 5.21
C THR A 40 -6.67 -10.64 4.51
N SER A 41 -6.40 -10.81 3.22
CA SER A 41 -5.55 -9.90 2.46
C SER A 41 -6.10 -8.47 2.37
N PHE A 42 -5.19 -7.49 2.32
CA PHE A 42 -5.56 -6.09 2.11
C PHE A 42 -4.58 -5.34 1.22
N TRP A 43 -5.06 -4.23 0.69
CA TRP A 43 -4.32 -3.18 0.02
C TRP A 43 -4.62 -1.84 0.70
N MET A 44 -3.60 -1.08 1.05
CA MET A 44 -3.73 0.20 1.74
C MET A 44 -2.90 1.28 1.04
N LEU A 45 -3.52 2.45 0.87
CA LEU A 45 -2.89 3.67 0.40
C LEU A 45 -2.80 4.66 1.56
N LYS A 46 -1.61 5.16 1.82
CA LYS A 46 -1.39 6.27 2.75
C LYS A 46 -0.72 7.43 2.02
N LEU A 47 -1.25 8.63 2.21
CA LEU A 47 -0.72 9.87 1.63
C LEU A 47 -0.08 10.71 2.73
N PHE A 48 1.12 11.24 2.47
CA PHE A 48 1.87 12.10 3.38
C PHE A 48 2.05 13.48 2.75
N ASN A 49 1.37 14.49 3.30
CA ASN A 49 1.33 15.86 2.75
C ASN A 49 2.55 16.71 3.09
N ASP A 50 3.37 16.29 4.05
CA ASP A 50 4.67 16.88 4.37
C ASP A 50 5.80 16.40 3.44
N SER A 51 5.50 15.48 2.50
CA SER A 51 6.40 14.96 1.47
C SER A 51 7.76 14.46 2.02
N PRO A 52 7.76 13.52 2.99
CA PRO A 52 8.97 12.82 3.38
C PRO A 52 9.55 12.07 2.18
N SER A 53 10.84 11.75 2.20
CA SER A 53 11.40 10.94 1.12
C SER A 53 10.79 9.53 1.11
N PRO A 54 10.65 8.88 -0.06
CA PRO A 54 10.15 7.51 -0.14
C PRO A 54 10.93 6.53 0.75
N GLU A 55 12.25 6.69 0.86
CA GLU A 55 13.10 5.85 1.72
C GLU A 55 12.77 6.02 3.21
N GLU A 56 12.52 7.24 3.68
CA GLU A 56 12.10 7.51 5.06
C GLU A 56 10.73 6.88 5.35
N VAL A 57 9.80 6.95 4.40
CA VAL A 57 8.47 6.33 4.52
C VAL A 57 8.56 4.81 4.60
N LEU A 58 9.33 4.19 3.70
CA LEU A 58 9.54 2.73 3.69
C LEU A 58 10.19 2.24 4.98
N THR A 59 11.25 2.92 5.42
CA THR A 59 11.96 2.57 6.66
C THR A 59 11.02 2.66 7.85
N THR A 60 10.27 3.76 7.97
CA THR A 60 9.31 3.95 9.08
C THR A 60 8.22 2.87 9.07
N ALA A 61 7.69 2.52 7.90
CA ALA A 61 6.67 1.49 7.78
C ALA A 61 7.20 0.08 8.10
N ALA A 62 8.40 -0.26 7.61
CA ALA A 62 9.04 -1.54 7.91
C ALA A 62 9.41 -1.65 9.40
N ASP A 63 9.93 -0.59 10.00
CA ASP A 63 10.25 -0.53 11.43
C ASP A 63 8.99 -0.76 12.27
N ALA A 64 7.85 -0.14 11.91
CA ALA A 64 6.58 -0.38 12.61
C ALA A 64 6.13 -1.86 12.55
N ILE A 65 6.31 -2.53 11.42
CA ILE A 65 6.03 -3.97 11.28
C ILE A 65 7.00 -4.79 12.14
N CYS A 66 8.28 -4.43 12.16
CA CYS A 66 9.30 -5.10 12.97
C CYS A 66 9.14 -4.88 14.48
N GLU A 67 8.48 -3.80 14.90
CA GLU A 67 8.11 -3.58 16.30
C GLU A 67 6.90 -4.44 16.72
N GLU A 68 5.99 -4.73 15.79
CA GLU A 68 4.79 -5.52 16.05
C GLU A 68 5.04 -7.04 16.01
N TYR A 69 5.89 -7.50 15.10
CA TYR A 69 6.14 -8.92 14.86
C TYR A 69 7.59 -9.33 15.11
N ASP A 70 7.78 -10.49 15.72
CA ASP A 70 9.11 -11.09 15.90
C ASP A 70 9.59 -11.78 14.62
N ASN A 71 10.90 -11.68 14.34
CA ASN A 71 11.58 -12.35 13.21
C ASN A 71 11.02 -11.97 11.83
N VAL A 72 10.93 -10.66 11.55
CA VAL A 72 10.59 -10.16 10.22
C VAL A 72 11.82 -10.19 9.31
N ASP A 73 11.71 -10.84 8.16
CA ASP A 73 12.70 -10.74 7.09
C ASP A 73 12.31 -9.59 6.16
N VAL A 74 13.26 -8.69 5.87
CA VAL A 74 13.03 -7.50 5.03
C VAL A 74 13.97 -7.52 3.83
N TYR A 75 13.40 -7.35 2.64
CA TYR A 75 14.10 -7.36 1.36
C TYR A 75 13.88 -6.04 0.62
N SER A 76 14.94 -5.27 0.40
CA SER A 76 14.86 -4.08 -0.46
C SER A 76 14.71 -4.50 -1.92
N VAL A 77 13.80 -3.83 -2.63
CA VAL A 77 13.51 -4.08 -4.05
C VAL A 77 13.36 -2.74 -4.77
N ASP A 78 13.75 -2.69 -6.05
CA ASP A 78 13.40 -1.60 -6.95
C ASP A 78 12.21 -2.04 -7.80
N VAL A 79 11.19 -1.19 -7.92
CA VAL A 79 9.97 -1.48 -8.66
C VAL A 79 9.64 -0.38 -9.64
N GLU A 80 9.06 -0.75 -10.78
CA GLU A 80 8.56 0.23 -11.73
C GLU A 80 7.16 0.68 -11.32
N ILE A 81 7.00 1.97 -11.01
CA ILE A 81 5.72 2.61 -10.73
C ILE A 81 5.59 3.81 -11.66
N ASN A 82 4.50 3.87 -12.43
CA ASN A 82 4.27 4.91 -13.43
C ASN A 82 5.42 5.12 -14.43
N GLY A 83 6.16 4.04 -14.74
CA GLY A 83 7.30 4.07 -15.66
C GLY A 83 8.61 4.61 -15.08
N GLU A 84 8.67 4.83 -13.76
CA GLU A 84 9.89 5.22 -13.04
C GLU A 84 10.29 4.12 -12.04
N GLU A 85 11.59 3.90 -11.87
CA GLU A 85 12.10 3.04 -10.81
C GLU A 85 11.93 3.73 -9.45
N GLN A 86 11.23 3.08 -8.54
CA GLN A 86 10.93 3.54 -7.20
C GLN A 86 11.38 2.49 -6.18
N PRO A 87 11.84 2.91 -4.99
CA PRO A 87 12.23 1.98 -3.95
C PRO A 87 11.00 1.26 -3.36
N GLY A 88 11.22 0.04 -2.90
CA GLY A 88 10.24 -0.76 -2.19
C GLY A 88 10.89 -1.72 -1.20
N MET A 89 10.06 -2.32 -0.37
CA MET A 89 10.46 -3.40 0.52
C MET A 89 9.43 -4.52 0.46
N ASP A 90 9.89 -5.75 0.37
CA ASP A 90 9.09 -6.95 0.61
C ASP A 90 9.43 -7.51 1.99
N LEU A 91 8.43 -7.96 2.73
CA LEU A 91 8.59 -8.48 4.08
C LEU A 91 7.94 -9.85 4.20
N GLU A 92 8.56 -10.72 4.99
CA GLU A 92 8.01 -12.02 5.39
C GLU A 92 8.04 -12.14 6.92
N PHE A 93 6.93 -12.56 7.52
CA PHE A 93 6.79 -12.66 8.98
C PHE A 93 5.68 -13.62 9.38
N VAL A 94 5.60 -13.96 10.67
CA VAL A 94 4.54 -14.83 11.20
C VAL A 94 3.52 -13.99 11.97
N CYS A 95 2.26 -14.04 11.53
CA CYS A 95 1.12 -13.41 12.18
C CYS A 95 0.09 -14.48 12.57
N PHE A 96 -0.24 -14.59 13.86
CA PHE A 96 -1.18 -15.61 14.37
C PHE A 96 -0.90 -17.05 13.87
N ASP A 97 0.36 -17.49 13.93
CA ASP A 97 0.84 -18.78 13.43
C ASP A 97 0.72 -19.00 11.90
N LEU A 98 0.38 -17.95 11.14
CA LEU A 98 0.34 -17.96 9.68
C LEU A 98 1.56 -17.22 9.13
N LEU A 99 2.18 -17.80 8.09
CA LEU A 99 3.19 -17.09 7.33
C LEU A 99 2.50 -16.03 6.46
N CYS A 100 2.89 -14.78 6.67
CA CYS A 100 2.41 -13.63 5.94
C CYS A 100 3.54 -13.02 5.12
N ALA A 101 3.16 -12.48 3.97
CA ALA A 101 4.01 -11.62 3.17
C ALA A 101 3.39 -10.23 3.09
N ALA A 102 4.24 -9.22 2.94
CA ALA A 102 3.85 -7.85 2.75
C ALA A 102 4.71 -7.19 1.68
N SER A 103 4.11 -6.22 0.99
CA SER A 103 4.80 -5.34 0.08
C SER A 103 4.58 -3.89 0.49
N LEU A 104 5.68 -3.14 0.58
CA LEU A 104 5.70 -1.70 0.79
C LEU A 104 6.27 -1.04 -0.46
N ARG A 105 5.55 -0.08 -1.02
CA ARG A 105 5.96 0.70 -2.19
C ARG A 105 5.77 2.17 -1.88
N ALA A 106 6.82 2.98 -2.07
CA ALA A 106 6.72 4.41 -1.82
C ALA A 106 7.24 5.20 -3.01
N PHE A 107 6.55 6.29 -3.34
CA PHE A 107 6.93 7.14 -4.46
C PHE A 107 6.36 8.56 -4.28
N PRO A 108 7.05 9.59 -4.80
CA PRO A 108 6.57 10.96 -4.73
C PRO A 108 5.48 11.23 -5.77
N VAL A 109 4.50 12.06 -5.42
CA VAL A 109 3.49 12.59 -6.35
C VAL A 109 3.25 14.06 -6.01
N GLU A 110 3.60 14.96 -6.93
CA GLU A 110 3.49 16.42 -6.75
C GLU A 110 4.13 16.91 -5.44
N THR A 111 3.33 17.30 -4.44
CA THR A 111 3.75 17.79 -3.12
C THR A 111 3.52 16.77 -2.02
N MET A 112 3.33 15.50 -2.36
CA MET A 112 3.01 14.42 -1.43
C MET A 112 3.96 13.24 -1.65
N THR A 113 4.06 12.39 -0.64
CA THR A 113 4.62 11.05 -0.80
C THR A 113 3.54 10.03 -0.55
N VAL A 114 3.50 9.01 -1.39
CA VAL A 114 2.52 7.92 -1.34
C VAL A 114 3.19 6.69 -0.77
N LEU A 115 2.51 5.98 0.13
CA LEU A 115 2.81 4.61 0.52
C LEU A 115 1.67 3.71 0.07
N VAL A 116 2.01 2.66 -0.66
CA VAL A 116 1.15 1.49 -0.86
C VAL A 116 1.68 0.37 0.03
N TYR A 117 0.81 -0.14 0.89
CA TYR A 117 1.07 -1.29 1.75
C TYR A 117 0.05 -2.39 1.43
N SER A 118 0.52 -3.54 0.95
CA SER A 118 -0.30 -4.75 0.84
C SER A 118 0.21 -5.86 1.75
N GLN A 119 -0.70 -6.70 2.23
CA GLN A 119 -0.39 -7.88 3.03
C GLN A 119 -1.29 -9.04 2.61
N TRP A 120 -0.74 -10.25 2.63
CA TRP A 120 -1.49 -11.49 2.43
C TRP A 120 -0.90 -12.64 3.22
N ALA A 121 -1.72 -13.64 3.52
CA ALA A 121 -1.24 -14.93 4.00
C ALA A 121 -0.69 -15.76 2.83
N ASP A 122 0.35 -16.56 3.05
CA ASP A 122 0.98 -17.38 2.00
C ASP A 122 -0.04 -18.35 1.35
N GLN A 123 -1.03 -18.81 2.12
CA GLN A 123 -2.12 -19.67 1.63
C GLN A 123 -3.06 -18.98 0.63
N GLU A 124 -3.16 -17.65 0.68
CA GLU A 124 -4.02 -16.84 -0.21
C GLU A 124 -3.28 -16.39 -1.47
N LYS A 125 -1.94 -16.50 -1.50
CA LYS A 125 -1.05 -15.89 -2.49
C LYS A 125 -1.50 -16.10 -3.94
N GLU A 126 -1.85 -17.33 -4.31
CA GLU A 126 -2.27 -17.68 -5.68
C GLU A 126 -3.52 -16.93 -6.15
N PHE A 127 -4.35 -16.44 -5.22
CA PHE A 127 -5.61 -15.77 -5.51
C PHE A 127 -5.53 -14.25 -5.36
N VAL A 128 -4.66 -13.75 -4.49
CA VAL A 128 -4.64 -12.32 -4.11
C VAL A 128 -3.48 -11.55 -4.72
N GLN A 129 -2.40 -12.21 -5.13
CA GLN A 129 -1.24 -11.50 -5.66
C GLN A 129 -1.57 -10.72 -6.95
N GLU A 130 -2.21 -11.36 -7.93
CA GLU A 130 -2.63 -10.68 -9.17
C GLU A 130 -3.62 -9.53 -8.89
N PRO A 131 -4.67 -9.68 -8.06
CA PRO A 131 -5.51 -8.56 -7.65
C PRO A 131 -4.76 -7.41 -6.98
N LEU A 132 -3.82 -7.68 -6.06
CA LEU A 132 -3.05 -6.63 -5.37
C LEU A 132 -2.16 -5.85 -6.33
N ASP A 133 -1.49 -6.56 -7.24
CA ASP A 133 -0.68 -5.96 -8.30
C ASP A 133 -1.55 -5.12 -9.24
N ALA A 134 -2.74 -5.61 -9.61
CA ALA A 134 -3.70 -4.90 -10.44
C ALA A 134 -4.24 -3.62 -9.76
N ILE A 135 -4.54 -3.66 -8.45
CA ILE A 135 -4.96 -2.47 -7.70
C ILE A 135 -3.84 -1.43 -7.75
N THR A 136 -2.61 -1.82 -7.42
CA THR A 136 -1.43 -0.93 -7.43
C THR A 136 -1.18 -0.34 -8.82
N GLY A 137 -1.23 -1.16 -9.87
CA GLY A 137 -1.01 -0.73 -11.25
C GLY A 137 -2.14 0.12 -11.84
N SER A 138 -3.31 0.16 -11.19
CA SER A 138 -4.43 1.01 -11.59
C SER A 138 -4.43 2.40 -10.94
N LEU A 139 -3.48 2.64 -10.02
CA LEU A 139 -3.40 3.88 -9.27
C LEU A 139 -2.98 5.04 -10.20
N GLU A 140 -3.92 5.96 -10.43
CA GLU A 140 -3.70 7.14 -11.25
C GLU A 140 -3.92 8.40 -10.40
N TYR A 141 -2.98 9.34 -10.47
CA TYR A 141 -3.15 10.67 -9.90
C TYR A 141 -3.75 11.62 -10.95
N HIS A 142 -4.84 12.27 -10.58
CA HIS A 142 -5.52 13.30 -11.33
C HIS A 142 -5.30 14.63 -10.62
N ASN A 143 -4.46 15.48 -11.20
CA ASN A 143 -4.33 16.83 -10.72
C ASN A 143 -5.69 17.54 -10.93
N GLU A 144 -6.33 18.01 -9.85
CA GLU A 144 -7.51 18.88 -9.92
C GLU A 144 -7.08 20.29 -10.40
N SER A 145 -6.59 20.36 -11.64
CA SER A 145 -6.28 21.61 -12.33
C SER A 145 -7.10 21.69 -13.61
N SER A 146 -8.36 22.10 -13.49
CA SER A 146 -9.11 22.85 -14.52
C SER A 146 -10.31 23.59 -13.90
#